data_AF-A0A6V3T944-F1
#
_entry.id   AF-A0A6V3T944-F1
#
_cell.length_a   1.000
_cell.length_b   1.000
_cell.length_c   1.000
_cell.angle_alpha   90.00
_cell.angle_beta   90.00
_cell.angle_gamma   90.00
#
_symmetry.space_group_name_H-M   'P 1'
#
loop_
_entity.id
_entity.type
_entity.pdbx_description
1 polymer ?
#
loop_
_entity_poly.entity_id
_entity_poly.type
_entity_poly.pdbx_seq_one_letter_code
_entity_poly.pdbx_strand_id
1 'polypeptide(L)'
;MKRRRLRQTRETQKRQRVTRSQTARKRERDKPSQSSWQASTMADDGKKPSAEDFQRWRQHLRRYLVENKCNYDLVCSFDTIMNNIDRREKFQLLWELDFTSCLKPCLDYLTALDLTTLACCSSWLHVTLRGVTGGRIKKIVGGSGWKLPKQVILPYTQGKKEGIHKMKFCVDGNPDEAYHSQTVVNLRRALRSRGLPTKGRKTELVSRLKENDEARTIIPRTPRNLRYLWEREWLQPFYVDQWVDVKDTTENWLEAQIIDVDGEHVAIHYKGWKTKYDEWLDLSRGSPDWDRIARPLSRFHDHPEPHPRHKEFADWLQTGFMYKFTEPVIMVHDTTEKWVEASVIGYRTWYPNCAQVRVTYHGWDKKYDEWIDITSYRLAPQPAFPPAETLFAQAAAAQLAEEAADDGAVAEEADAAPSTGDTGAPSRRSARSDSRSAEEDDMLLRRWAEGIRDMQRPPQRTGVAVNY
;
A
#
# COMPACT_ATOMS: atom_id res chain seq x y z
N MET A 1 53.40 42.24 -0.17
CA MET A 1 52.40 43.07 -0.90
C MET A 1 51.17 42.32 -1.42
N LYS A 2 51.29 41.18 -2.14
CA LYS A 2 50.12 40.44 -2.71
C LYS A 2 49.04 40.06 -1.67
N ARG A 3 49.41 39.57 -0.48
CA ARG A 3 48.45 39.24 0.60
C ARG A 3 47.66 40.46 1.10
N ARG A 4 48.27 41.65 1.12
CA ARG A 4 47.61 42.90 1.55
C ARG A 4 46.57 43.35 0.51
N ARG A 5 46.89 43.24 -0.78
CA ARG A 5 45.92 43.49 -1.87
C ARG A 5 44.74 42.52 -1.83
N LEU A 6 44.99 41.23 -1.55
CA LEU A 6 43.92 40.22 -1.46
C LEU A 6 42.98 40.44 -0.26
N ARG A 7 43.52 40.95 0.85
CA ARG A 7 42.72 41.31 2.03
C ARG A 7 41.85 42.55 1.75
N GLN A 8 42.42 43.55 1.09
CA GLN A 8 41.69 44.76 0.69
C GLN A 8 40.53 44.43 -0.26
N THR A 9 40.74 43.59 -1.28
CA THR A 9 39.67 43.18 -2.21
C THR A 9 38.56 42.39 -1.53
N ARG A 10 38.89 41.49 -0.59
CA ARG A 10 37.88 40.77 0.21
C ARG A 10 37.06 41.71 1.08
N GLU A 11 37.68 42.73 1.68
CA GLU A 11 36.95 43.73 2.47
C GLU A 11 36.07 44.63 1.59
N THR A 12 36.52 44.99 0.38
CA THR A 12 35.69 45.76 -0.56
C THR A 12 34.48 44.96 -1.01
N GLN A 13 34.65 43.67 -1.32
CA GLN A 13 33.55 42.78 -1.68
C GLN A 13 32.55 42.59 -0.52
N LYS A 14 33.04 42.47 0.72
CA LYS A 14 32.16 42.39 1.91
C LYS A 14 31.32 43.66 2.05
N ARG A 15 31.93 44.85 1.91
CA ARG A 15 31.20 46.13 1.97
C ARG A 15 30.15 46.24 0.87
N GLN A 16 30.49 45.89 -0.37
CA GLN A 16 29.55 45.88 -1.50
C GLN A 16 28.35 44.95 -1.28
N ARG A 17 28.55 43.76 -0.67
CA ARG A 17 27.44 42.84 -0.34
C ARG A 17 26.49 43.42 0.70
N VAL A 18 27.02 44.05 1.75
CA VAL A 18 26.21 44.70 2.78
C VAL A 18 25.40 45.86 2.19
N THR A 19 26.02 46.70 1.37
CA THR A 19 25.32 47.82 0.71
C THR A 19 24.23 47.32 -0.22
N ARG A 20 24.49 46.30 -1.05
CA ARG A 20 23.46 45.71 -1.93
C ARG A 20 22.29 45.12 -1.14
N SER A 21 22.56 44.45 -0.02
CA SER A 21 21.52 43.90 0.86
C SER A 21 20.66 45.00 1.50
N GLN A 22 21.29 46.09 1.98
CA GLN A 22 20.57 47.23 2.54
C GLN A 22 19.75 47.97 1.48
N THR A 23 20.28 48.12 0.26
CA THR A 23 19.55 48.77 -0.84
C THR A 23 18.36 47.91 -1.30
N ALA A 24 18.50 46.58 -1.30
CA ALA A 24 17.41 45.66 -1.60
C ALA A 24 16.29 45.73 -0.56
N ARG A 25 16.63 45.73 0.73
CA ARG A 25 15.65 45.90 1.82
C ARG A 25 14.94 47.26 1.76
N LYS A 26 15.67 48.33 1.38
CA LYS A 26 15.08 49.65 1.20
C LYS A 26 14.11 49.66 0.00
N ARG A 27 14.44 49.01 -1.11
CA ARG A 27 13.53 48.85 -2.27
C ARG A 27 12.30 48.00 -1.96
N GLU A 28 12.39 47.02 -1.07
CA GLU A 28 11.21 46.29 -0.58
C GLU A 28 10.33 47.16 0.31
N ARG A 29 10.94 48.02 1.14
CA ARG A 29 10.21 48.92 2.03
C ARG A 29 9.53 50.08 1.29
N ASP A 30 10.16 50.56 0.22
CA ASP A 30 9.70 51.69 -0.59
C ASP A 30 8.87 51.23 -1.81
N LYS A 31 8.55 49.94 -1.93
CA LYS A 31 7.67 49.43 -2.99
C LYS A 31 6.25 49.93 -2.71
N PRO A 32 5.69 50.87 -3.50
CA PRO A 32 4.31 51.28 -3.31
C PRO A 32 3.43 50.07 -3.54
N SER A 33 2.50 49.83 -2.63
CA SER A 33 1.53 48.74 -2.67
C SER A 33 0.58 48.93 -3.87
N GLN A 34 1.04 48.58 -5.07
CA GLN A 34 0.19 48.35 -6.24
C GLN A 34 -0.47 46.97 -6.09
N SER A 35 -1.43 46.90 -5.17
CA SER A 35 -2.57 46.00 -5.21
C SER A 35 -3.74 46.66 -4.47
N SER A 36 -3.99 47.92 -4.81
CA SER A 36 -5.31 48.53 -4.64
C SER A 36 -6.09 48.27 -5.92
N TRP A 37 -6.52 47.02 -6.09
CA TRP A 37 -7.72 46.72 -6.86
C TRP A 37 -8.75 46.25 -5.83
N GLN A 38 -9.67 47.16 -5.54
CA GLN A 38 -10.92 47.04 -4.79
C GLN A 38 -11.23 45.64 -4.21
N ALA A 39 -10.76 45.39 -2.99
CA ALA A 39 -11.51 44.56 -2.06
C ALA A 39 -12.63 45.43 -1.47
N SER A 40 -13.69 45.62 -2.25
CA SER A 40 -14.96 46.08 -1.70
C SER A 40 -15.46 45.01 -0.73
N THR A 41 -15.69 45.45 0.50
CA THR A 41 -16.67 44.93 1.47
C THR A 41 -17.60 43.83 0.92
N MET A 42 -17.28 42.57 1.25
CA MET A 42 -18.21 41.42 1.20
C MET A 42 -18.21 40.68 2.54
N ALA A 43 -18.14 41.45 3.62
CA ALA A 43 -18.35 40.97 4.97
C ALA A 43 -19.56 41.67 5.56
N ASP A 44 -20.72 41.56 4.89
CA ASP A 44 -22.03 41.63 5.50
C ASP A 44 -23.10 41.25 4.46
N ASP A 45 -24.24 40.75 4.93
CA ASP A 45 -25.31 40.07 4.19
C ASP A 45 -25.00 38.60 3.90
N GLY A 46 -25.68 37.69 4.59
CA GLY A 46 -25.69 36.24 4.35
C GLY A 46 -26.26 35.80 3.00
N LYS A 47 -25.82 36.43 1.90
CA LYS A 47 -26.13 36.04 0.54
C LYS A 47 -25.39 34.75 0.20
N LYS A 48 -26.16 33.73 -0.16
CA LYS A 48 -25.65 32.48 -0.73
C LYS A 48 -24.80 32.80 -1.97
N PRO A 49 -23.65 32.13 -2.17
CA PRO A 49 -22.83 32.32 -3.37
C PRO A 49 -23.67 32.06 -4.62
N SER A 50 -23.52 32.92 -5.62
CA SER A 50 -24.25 32.78 -6.88
C SER A 50 -23.70 31.59 -7.69
N ALA A 51 -24.49 31.08 -8.64
CA ALA A 51 -24.02 30.04 -9.55
C ALA A 51 -22.80 30.50 -10.37
N GLU A 52 -22.69 31.81 -10.61
CA GLU A 52 -21.53 32.40 -11.30
C GLU A 52 -20.26 32.36 -10.44
N ASP A 53 -20.37 32.54 -9.13
CA ASP A 53 -19.22 32.46 -8.21
C ASP A 53 -18.66 31.04 -8.14
N PHE A 54 -19.55 30.04 -8.12
CA PHE A 54 -19.16 28.63 -8.18
C PHE A 54 -18.43 28.30 -9.49
N GLN A 55 -18.96 28.77 -10.61
CA GLN A 55 -18.36 28.51 -11.93
C GLN A 55 -17.00 29.22 -12.08
N ARG A 56 -16.86 30.43 -11.54
CA ARG A 56 -15.56 31.14 -11.49
C ARG A 56 -14.54 30.38 -10.65
N TRP A 57 -14.93 29.88 -9.48
CA TRP A 57 -14.06 29.07 -8.63
C TRP A 57 -13.60 27.80 -9.33
N ARG A 58 -14.54 27.06 -9.95
CA ARG A 58 -14.25 25.85 -10.73
C ARG A 58 -13.22 26.11 -11.84
N GLN A 59 -13.42 27.17 -12.62
CA GLN A 59 -12.50 27.54 -13.70
C GLN A 59 -11.11 27.93 -13.18
N HIS A 60 -11.05 28.63 -12.04
CA HIS A 60 -9.79 29.04 -11.43
C HIS A 60 -8.98 27.82 -10.95
N LEU A 61 -9.61 26.87 -10.26
CA LEU A 61 -8.92 25.67 -9.78
C LEU A 61 -8.49 24.77 -10.95
N ARG A 62 -9.33 24.61 -11.96
CA ARG A 62 -8.98 23.87 -13.19
C ARG A 62 -7.76 24.48 -13.89
N ARG A 63 -7.73 25.82 -14.05
CA ARG A 63 -6.59 26.52 -14.64
C ARG A 63 -5.32 26.29 -13.83
N TYR A 64 -5.41 26.36 -12.50
CA TYR A 64 -4.29 26.08 -11.61
C TYR A 64 -3.74 24.66 -11.77
N LEU A 65 -4.60 23.64 -11.83
CA LEU A 65 -4.17 22.24 -12.04
C LEU A 65 -3.44 22.06 -13.39
N VAL A 66 -3.92 22.72 -14.44
CA VAL A 66 -3.29 22.68 -15.77
C VAL A 66 -1.95 23.42 -15.77
N GLU A 67 -1.89 24.62 -15.20
CA GLU A 67 -0.66 25.44 -15.14
C GLU A 67 0.45 24.77 -14.32
N ASN A 68 0.11 23.99 -13.31
CA ASN A 68 1.06 23.24 -12.48
C ASN A 68 1.34 21.83 -13.02
N LYS A 69 0.92 21.52 -14.25
CA LYS A 69 1.15 20.23 -14.92
C LYS A 69 0.70 19.02 -14.08
N CYS A 70 -0.39 19.17 -13.33
CA CYS A 70 -1.00 18.03 -12.66
C CYS A 70 -1.42 16.98 -13.69
N ASN A 71 -1.45 15.70 -13.30
CA ASN A 71 -1.83 14.59 -14.19
C ASN A 71 -3.20 14.88 -14.82
N TYR A 72 -3.33 14.64 -16.13
CA TYR A 72 -4.58 14.75 -16.89
C TYR A 72 -5.72 13.98 -16.21
N ASP A 73 -5.45 12.80 -15.65
CA ASP A 73 -6.43 12.00 -14.92
C ASP A 73 -6.99 12.72 -13.68
N LEU A 74 -6.16 13.55 -13.03
CA LEU A 74 -6.57 14.37 -11.89
C LEU A 74 -7.49 15.51 -12.34
N VAL A 75 -7.17 16.15 -13.47
CA VAL A 75 -8.02 17.20 -14.06
C VAL A 75 -9.36 16.62 -14.51
N CYS A 76 -9.36 15.44 -15.13
CA CYS A 76 -10.58 14.73 -15.52
C CYS A 76 -11.41 14.26 -14.32
N SER A 77 -10.75 13.73 -13.28
CA SER A 77 -11.44 13.34 -12.04
C SER A 77 -12.05 14.54 -11.35
N PHE A 78 -11.33 15.67 -11.30
CA PHE A 78 -11.86 16.94 -10.80
C PHE A 78 -13.09 17.39 -11.60
N ASP A 79 -13.01 17.40 -12.93
CA ASP A 79 -14.15 17.78 -13.77
C ASP A 79 -15.36 16.85 -13.58
N THR A 80 -15.14 15.54 -13.45
CA THR A 80 -16.20 14.56 -13.16
C THR A 80 -16.83 14.79 -11.78
N ILE A 81 -16.03 15.00 -10.74
CA ILE A 81 -16.52 15.29 -9.39
C ILE A 81 -17.34 16.59 -9.40
N MET A 82 -16.80 17.65 -10.02
CA MET A 82 -17.47 18.95 -10.08
C MET A 82 -18.76 18.93 -10.90
N ASN A 83 -18.81 18.19 -12.01
CA ASN A 83 -20.03 17.97 -12.79
C ASN A 83 -21.10 17.19 -12.00
N ASN A 84 -20.69 16.27 -11.13
CA ASN A 84 -21.60 15.53 -10.26
C ASN A 84 -22.15 16.40 -9.11
N ILE A 85 -21.37 17.40 -8.68
CA ILE A 85 -21.76 18.39 -7.64
C ILE A 85 -22.68 19.48 -8.21
N ASP A 86 -22.56 19.81 -9.49
CA ASP A 86 -23.32 20.87 -10.20
C ASP A 86 -24.85 20.65 -10.20
N ARG A 87 -25.32 19.47 -9.77
CA ARG A 87 -26.71 19.26 -9.39
C ARG A 87 -26.97 20.01 -8.08
N ARG A 88 -27.37 21.28 -8.18
CA ARG A 88 -27.67 22.29 -7.14
C ARG A 88 -28.06 21.77 -5.75
N GLU A 89 -28.86 20.71 -5.67
CA GLU A 89 -29.30 20.08 -4.42
C GLU A 89 -28.15 19.41 -3.63
N LYS A 90 -27.15 18.85 -4.31
CA LYS A 90 -25.99 18.18 -3.68
C LYS A 90 -24.96 19.16 -3.13
N PHE A 91 -24.82 20.34 -3.73
CA PHE A 91 -23.95 21.39 -3.20
C PHE A 91 -24.50 21.97 -1.90
N GLN A 92 -25.83 22.11 -1.80
CA GLN A 92 -26.48 22.55 -0.58
C GLN A 92 -26.38 21.49 0.53
N LEU A 93 -26.46 20.20 0.19
CA LEU A 93 -26.14 19.10 1.10
C LEU A 93 -24.67 19.10 1.54
N LEU A 94 -23.71 19.35 0.65
CA LEU A 94 -22.29 19.48 1.03
C LEU A 94 -22.03 20.69 1.94
N TRP A 95 -22.75 21.79 1.72
CA TRP A 95 -22.74 22.98 2.56
C TRP A 95 -23.36 22.73 3.94
N GLU A 96 -24.43 21.93 4.02
CA GLU A 96 -25.05 21.52 5.29
C GLU A 96 -24.29 20.38 5.99
N LEU A 97 -23.60 19.52 5.23
CA LEU A 97 -22.75 18.43 5.72
C LEU A 97 -21.38 18.90 6.23
N ASP A 98 -21.01 20.17 6.02
CA ASP A 98 -19.83 20.80 6.62
C ASP A 98 -19.89 20.80 8.18
N PHE A 99 -21.01 20.35 8.76
CA PHE A 99 -21.22 20.12 10.20
C PHE A 99 -21.27 18.65 10.64
N THR A 100 -21.13 17.65 9.76
CA THR A 100 -21.13 16.23 10.19
C THR A 100 -20.03 15.39 9.53
N SER A 101 -19.62 14.33 10.23
CA SER A 101 -18.42 13.50 10.09
C SER A 101 -18.22 12.74 8.75
N CYS A 102 -18.96 13.07 7.70
CA CYS A 102 -19.02 12.30 6.46
C CYS A 102 -18.02 12.75 5.38
N LEU A 103 -17.40 13.94 5.52
CA LEU A 103 -16.33 14.43 4.61
C LEU A 103 -14.95 13.81 4.88
N LYS A 104 -14.82 13.06 5.98
CA LYS A 104 -13.56 12.47 6.44
C LYS A 104 -12.90 11.51 5.42
N PRO A 105 -13.63 10.57 4.79
CA PRO A 105 -13.01 9.63 3.84
C PRO A 105 -12.53 10.29 2.54
N CYS A 106 -13.18 11.37 2.10
CA CYS A 106 -12.79 12.11 0.90
C CYS A 106 -11.53 12.95 1.13
N LEU A 107 -11.36 13.48 2.34
CA LEU A 107 -10.16 14.24 2.74
C LEU A 107 -8.97 13.32 3.05
N ASP A 108 -9.21 12.08 3.48
CA ASP A 108 -8.17 11.07 3.72
C ASP A 108 -7.47 10.61 2.42
N TYR A 109 -8.08 10.88 1.25
CA TYR A 109 -7.49 10.61 -0.08
C TYR A 109 -6.58 11.72 -0.60
N LEU A 110 -6.62 12.91 0.01
CA LEU A 110 -5.81 14.05 -0.40
C LEU A 110 -4.51 14.07 0.40
N THR A 111 -3.38 14.24 -0.28
CA THR A 111 -2.09 14.30 0.42
C THR A 111 -2.02 15.57 1.29
N ALA A 112 -1.12 15.56 2.27
CA ALA A 112 -0.87 16.76 3.09
C ALA A 112 -0.48 17.99 2.24
N LEU A 113 0.10 17.78 1.05
CA LEU A 113 0.41 18.84 0.09
C LEU A 113 -0.84 19.37 -0.61
N ASP A 114 -1.78 18.49 -1.00
CA ASP A 114 -3.05 18.87 -1.62
C ASP A 114 -3.92 19.67 -0.64
N LEU A 115 -3.96 19.24 0.63
CA LEU A 115 -4.66 19.95 1.70
C LEU A 115 -4.03 21.31 2.03
N THR A 116 -2.70 21.41 1.99
CA THR A 116 -1.99 22.69 2.21
C THR A 116 -2.19 23.65 1.03
N THR A 117 -2.22 23.13 -0.19
CA THR A 117 -2.46 23.92 -1.40
C THR A 117 -3.90 24.42 -1.44
N LEU A 118 -4.88 23.58 -1.08
CA LEU A 118 -6.28 23.98 -0.90
C LEU A 118 -6.45 25.03 0.20
N ALA A 119 -5.72 24.92 1.32
CA ALA A 119 -5.73 25.91 2.40
C ALA A 119 -5.10 27.25 2.00
N CYS A 120 -4.10 27.26 1.12
CA CYS A 120 -3.48 28.49 0.61
C CYS A 120 -4.32 29.22 -0.45
N CYS A 121 -5.22 28.52 -1.13
CA CYS A 121 -6.05 29.07 -2.21
C CYS A 121 -7.34 29.77 -1.73
N SER A 122 -7.66 29.74 -0.44
CA SER A 122 -8.89 30.33 0.10
C SER A 122 -8.66 30.90 1.50
N SER A 123 -8.77 32.23 1.63
CA SER A 123 -8.68 32.92 2.94
C SER A 123 -9.76 32.44 3.92
N TRP A 124 -10.88 31.94 3.40
CA TRP A 124 -12.00 31.37 4.16
C TRP A 124 -11.66 29.99 4.74
N LEU A 125 -11.06 29.08 3.96
CA LEU A 125 -10.65 27.75 4.42
C LEU A 125 -9.58 27.83 5.54
N HIS A 126 -8.75 28.86 5.46
CA HIS A 126 -7.66 29.14 6.40
C HIS A 126 -8.16 29.50 7.81
N VAL A 127 -9.39 30.05 7.94
CA VAL A 127 -10.04 30.37 9.22
C VAL A 127 -10.68 29.13 9.84
N THR A 128 -11.37 28.32 9.02
CA THR A 128 -12.05 27.09 9.46
C THR A 128 -11.06 26.04 9.96
N LEU A 129 -9.94 25.83 9.25
CA LEU A 129 -8.90 24.87 9.64
C LEU A 129 -8.12 25.29 10.90
N ARG A 130 -7.98 26.61 11.16
CA ARG A 130 -7.37 27.13 12.41
C ARG A 130 -8.23 26.86 13.64
N GLY A 131 -9.55 26.90 13.50
CA GLY A 131 -10.49 26.57 14.58
C GLY A 131 -10.42 25.10 15.00
N VAL A 132 -10.37 24.19 14.01
CA VAL A 132 -10.33 22.73 14.23
C VAL A 132 -9.01 22.27 14.85
N THR A 133 -7.88 22.89 14.46
CA THR A 133 -6.54 22.56 15.00
C THR A 133 -6.28 23.23 16.35
N GLY A 134 -6.79 24.44 16.58
CA GLY A 134 -6.66 25.16 17.85
C GLY A 134 -7.48 24.53 19.00
N GLY A 135 -8.66 23.97 18.70
CA GLY A 135 -9.50 23.28 19.70
C GLY A 135 -8.94 21.93 20.18
N ARG A 136 -8.13 21.27 19.35
CA ARG A 136 -7.54 19.94 19.64
C ARG A 136 -6.42 19.97 20.68
N ILE A 137 -5.66 21.06 20.79
CA ILE A 137 -4.53 21.16 21.74
C ILE A 137 -5.02 21.40 23.17
N LYS A 138 -6.18 22.05 23.38
CA LYS A 138 -6.73 22.29 24.72
C LYS A 138 -7.44 21.08 25.34
N LYS A 139 -7.98 20.16 24.53
CA LYS A 139 -8.79 19.03 25.04
C LYS A 139 -7.95 17.79 25.42
N ILE A 140 -6.68 17.74 25.04
CA ILE A 140 -5.75 16.63 25.36
C ILE A 140 -5.01 16.86 26.70
N VAL A 141 -5.03 18.09 27.26
CA VAL A 141 -4.23 18.44 28.45
C VAL A 141 -5.04 18.55 29.75
N GLY A 142 -6.33 18.21 29.79
CA GLY A 142 -7.07 18.27 31.05
C GLY A 142 -8.36 17.46 31.09
N GLY A 143 -8.39 16.44 31.95
CA GLY A 143 -9.62 15.70 32.26
C GLY A 143 -9.34 14.35 32.90
N SER A 144 -9.10 14.37 34.21
CA SER A 144 -8.87 13.20 35.07
C SER A 144 -10.10 12.29 35.24
N GLY A 145 -9.86 10.98 35.30
CA GLY A 145 -10.57 10.11 36.23
C GLY A 145 -11.45 9.02 35.63
N TRP A 146 -10.84 7.94 35.12
CA TRP A 146 -11.53 6.65 34.91
C TRP A 146 -10.67 5.52 35.50
N LYS A 147 -11.24 4.75 36.44
CA LYS A 147 -10.61 3.59 37.11
C LYS A 147 -11.00 2.31 36.37
N LEU A 148 -10.02 1.45 36.07
CA LEU A 148 -10.24 0.09 35.54
C LEU A 148 -10.47 -0.92 36.68
N PRO A 149 -11.28 -1.97 36.49
CA PRO A 149 -11.44 -3.05 37.46
C PRO A 149 -10.25 -4.01 37.44
N LYS A 150 -9.94 -4.55 38.63
CA LYS A 150 -8.83 -5.46 38.92
C LYS A 150 -9.01 -6.81 38.19
N GLN A 151 -7.98 -7.25 37.48
CA GLN A 151 -7.90 -8.63 36.96
C GLN A 151 -7.52 -9.61 38.09
N VAL A 152 -8.23 -10.74 38.07
CA VAL A 152 -8.04 -11.92 38.93
C VAL A 152 -6.89 -12.76 38.36
N ILE A 153 -5.93 -13.13 39.21
CA ILE A 153 -4.80 -14.00 38.91
C ILE A 153 -5.18 -15.44 39.31
N LEU A 154 -5.09 -16.39 38.38
CA LEU A 154 -5.04 -17.83 38.69
C LEU A 154 -3.64 -18.37 38.36
N PRO A 155 -3.02 -19.20 39.23
CA PRO A 155 -1.68 -19.73 39.01
C PRO A 155 -1.76 -21.04 38.21
N TYR A 156 -0.88 -21.19 37.20
CA TYR A 156 -0.63 -22.49 36.56
C TYR A 156 0.73 -23.04 36.98
N THR A 157 0.72 -24.32 37.32
CA THR A 157 1.79 -25.09 37.96
C THR A 157 2.82 -25.61 36.97
N GLN A 158 4.01 -25.89 37.52
CA GLN A 158 5.22 -26.31 36.85
C GLN A 158 5.12 -27.71 36.20
N GLY A 159 5.72 -27.85 35.02
CA GLY A 159 6.10 -29.13 34.40
C GLY A 159 7.46 -29.02 33.71
N LYS A 160 8.36 -29.97 33.99
CA LYS A 160 9.81 -29.99 33.68
C LYS A 160 10.10 -30.78 32.37
N LYS A 161 11.05 -30.24 31.58
CA LYS A 161 12.01 -30.88 30.61
C LYS A 161 11.37 -31.63 29.41
N GLU A 162 11.89 -31.57 28.18
CA GLU A 162 13.25 -31.89 27.72
C GLU A 162 13.66 -31.14 26.44
N GLY A 163 14.94 -31.28 26.05
CA GLY A 163 15.67 -30.37 25.18
C GLY A 163 15.35 -30.47 23.70
N ILE A 164 15.07 -29.32 23.10
CA ILE A 164 15.25 -29.04 21.67
C ILE A 164 15.77 -27.60 21.60
N HIS A 165 16.81 -27.35 20.79
CA HIS A 165 17.32 -26.00 20.50
C HIS A 165 16.19 -25.15 19.91
N LYS A 166 15.45 -24.43 20.76
CA LYS A 166 14.51 -23.39 20.35
C LYS A 166 15.34 -22.20 19.86
N MET A 167 15.30 -21.93 18.56
CA MET A 167 15.41 -20.55 18.11
C MET A 167 14.30 -19.79 18.84
N LYS A 168 14.71 -19.03 19.85
CA LYS A 168 13.84 -18.17 20.62
C LYS A 168 13.47 -17.03 19.69
N PHE A 169 12.30 -17.11 19.06
CA PHE A 169 11.63 -15.90 18.59
C PHE A 169 11.46 -15.01 19.81
N CYS A 170 12.34 -14.01 19.92
CA CYS A 170 12.12 -12.90 20.81
C CYS A 170 10.82 -12.27 20.32
N VAL A 171 9.76 -12.35 21.13
CA VAL A 171 8.71 -11.36 21.06
C VAL A 171 9.43 -10.04 21.26
N ASP A 172 9.54 -9.23 20.21
CA ASP A 172 10.25 -7.96 20.25
C ASP A 172 9.57 -7.08 21.29
N GLY A 173 10.15 -7.10 22.51
CA GLY A 173 9.75 -6.20 23.57
C GLY A 173 9.85 -4.77 23.04
N ASN A 174 8.96 -3.91 23.52
CA ASN A 174 8.92 -2.50 23.13
C ASN A 174 10.36 -1.93 23.10
N PRO A 175 10.85 -1.44 21.94
CA PRO A 175 12.24 -0.99 21.79
C PRO A 175 12.61 0.10 22.82
N ASP A 176 11.62 0.79 23.36
CA ASP A 176 11.78 1.74 24.44
C ASP A 176 12.31 1.11 25.73
N GLU A 177 11.80 -0.05 26.10
CA GLU A 177 12.24 -0.78 27.30
C GLU A 177 13.64 -1.35 27.12
N ALA A 178 13.99 -1.73 25.88
CA ALA A 178 15.31 -2.25 25.54
C ALA A 178 16.41 -1.20 25.81
N TYR A 179 16.20 0.08 25.48
CA TYR A 179 17.19 1.12 25.76
C TYR A 179 17.25 1.52 27.24
N HIS A 180 16.13 1.47 27.95
CA HIS A 180 16.10 1.82 29.36
C HIS A 180 16.79 0.76 30.23
N SER A 181 16.80 -0.51 29.82
CA SER A 181 17.48 -1.60 30.53
C SER A 181 19.01 -1.61 30.34
N GLN A 182 19.55 -0.96 29.30
CA GLN A 182 21.00 -0.94 29.05
C GLN A 182 21.78 -0.05 30.03
N THR A 183 23.03 -0.44 30.30
CA THR A 183 23.97 0.39 31.07
C THR A 183 24.49 1.57 30.25
N VAL A 184 24.94 2.65 30.90
CA VAL A 184 25.50 3.84 30.22
C VAL A 184 26.69 3.48 29.31
N VAL A 185 27.47 2.46 29.68
CA VAL A 185 28.60 1.98 28.88
C VAL A 185 28.12 1.38 27.56
N ASN A 186 27.06 0.56 27.58
CA ASN A 186 26.48 -0.05 26.38
C ASN A 186 25.83 1.00 25.48
N LEU A 187 25.11 1.96 26.05
CA LEU A 187 24.51 3.08 25.31
C LEU A 187 25.59 3.92 24.61
N ARG A 188 26.71 4.23 25.29
CA ARG A 188 27.84 4.95 24.69
C ARG A 188 28.54 4.14 23.60
N ARG A 189 28.64 2.81 23.76
CA ARG A 189 29.19 1.92 22.72
C ARG A 189 28.32 1.95 21.47
N ALA A 190 26.99 1.83 21.62
CA ALA A 190 26.03 1.91 20.54
C ALA A 190 26.04 3.29 19.83
N LEU A 191 26.13 4.38 20.60
CA LEU A 191 26.27 5.73 20.03
C LEU A 191 27.60 5.88 19.26
N ARG A 192 28.71 5.32 19.78
CA ARG A 192 30.02 5.39 19.12
C ARG A 192 30.04 4.63 17.80
N SER A 193 29.45 3.43 17.75
CA SER A 193 29.35 2.65 16.51
C SER A 193 28.48 3.34 15.45
N ARG A 194 27.56 4.22 15.87
CA ARG A 194 26.70 5.03 14.99
C ARG A 194 27.27 6.43 14.70
N GLY A 195 28.45 6.78 15.21
CA GLY A 195 29.06 8.10 15.01
C GLY A 195 28.38 9.26 15.77
N LEU A 196 27.63 8.96 16.83
CA LEU A 196 26.85 9.95 17.58
C LEU A 196 27.56 10.45 18.85
N PRO A 197 27.24 11.66 19.37
CA PRO A 197 27.83 12.19 20.59
C PRO A 197 27.58 11.32 21.84
N THR A 198 28.65 10.91 22.51
CA THR A 198 28.62 9.96 23.65
C THR A 198 28.58 10.62 25.04
N LYS A 199 28.69 11.96 25.13
CA LYS A 199 28.62 12.71 26.41
C LYS A 199 27.16 13.03 26.77
N GLY A 200 26.78 12.90 28.03
CA GLY A 200 25.41 13.21 28.51
C GLY A 200 24.93 12.29 29.62
N ARG A 201 23.76 12.64 30.18
CA ARG A 201 23.01 11.78 31.12
C ARG A 201 22.42 10.57 30.39
N LYS A 202 22.10 9.48 31.10
CA LYS A 202 21.54 8.24 30.50
C LYS A 202 20.31 8.52 29.63
N THR A 203 19.41 9.37 30.11
CA THR A 203 18.20 9.78 29.39
C THR A 203 18.51 10.44 28.05
N GLU A 204 19.50 11.33 27.99
CA GLU A 204 19.93 11.97 26.74
C GLU A 204 20.55 10.97 25.75
N LEU A 205 21.31 9.98 26.26
CA LEU A 205 21.89 8.95 25.40
C LEU A 205 20.81 8.05 24.79
N VAL A 206 19.79 7.71 25.60
CA VAL A 206 18.61 6.96 25.12
C VAL A 206 17.83 7.79 24.11
N SER A 207 17.54 9.07 24.39
CA SER A 207 16.86 9.96 23.44
C SER A 207 17.62 10.07 22.11
N ARG A 208 18.96 10.15 22.12
CA ARG A 208 19.73 10.17 20.86
C ARG A 208 19.71 8.87 20.09
N LEU A 209 19.71 7.72 20.77
CA LEU A 209 19.57 6.42 20.12
C LEU A 209 18.16 6.27 19.55
N LYS A 210 17.13 6.66 20.32
CA LYS A 210 15.75 6.70 19.86
C LYS A 210 15.58 7.64 18.68
N GLU A 211 15.98 8.90 18.77
CA GLU A 211 15.93 9.85 17.65
C GLU A 211 16.72 9.37 16.44
N ASN A 212 17.83 8.65 16.62
CA ASN A 212 18.58 8.09 15.51
C ASN A 212 17.89 6.86 14.90
N ASP A 213 17.28 6.01 15.72
CA ASP A 213 16.51 4.86 15.25
C ASP A 213 15.19 5.29 14.66
N GLU A 214 14.48 6.24 15.25
CA GLU A 214 13.34 6.96 14.70
C GLU A 214 13.74 7.70 13.43
N ALA A 215 14.89 8.37 13.36
CA ALA A 215 15.37 8.93 12.10
C ALA A 215 15.70 7.85 11.06
N ARG A 216 15.89 6.58 11.48
CA ARG A 216 16.06 5.42 10.62
C ARG A 216 14.74 4.68 10.33
N THR A 217 13.74 4.71 11.22
CA THR A 217 12.43 4.01 11.11
C THR A 217 11.32 4.92 10.61
N ILE A 218 11.42 6.25 10.80
CA ILE A 218 10.61 7.30 10.14
C ILE A 218 11.08 7.52 8.70
N ILE A 219 12.04 6.71 8.23
CA ILE A 219 12.10 6.33 6.82
C ILE A 219 11.14 5.12 6.68
N PRO A 220 9.87 5.27 6.21
CA PRO A 220 9.43 4.26 5.25
C PRO A 220 10.48 4.32 4.15
N ARG A 221 11.03 3.19 3.71
CA ARG A 221 12.02 3.06 2.61
C ARG A 221 11.77 4.06 1.46
N THR A 222 12.19 5.30 1.65
CA THR A 222 12.14 6.48 0.80
C THR A 222 13.19 7.41 1.38
N PRO A 223 14.43 7.37 0.86
CA PRO A 223 15.46 8.26 1.34
C PRO A 223 15.04 9.72 1.14
N ARG A 224 15.47 10.61 2.06
CA ARG A 224 15.46 12.07 1.84
C ARG A 224 16.21 12.49 0.56
N ASN A 225 16.96 11.59 -0.06
CA ASN A 225 17.58 11.74 -1.38
C ASN A 225 16.65 11.39 -2.55
N LEU A 226 15.45 10.83 -2.34
CA LEU A 226 14.47 10.70 -3.44
C LEU A 226 13.98 12.06 -3.94
N ARG A 227 14.22 13.17 -3.22
CA ARG A 227 13.98 14.51 -3.78
C ARG A 227 14.76 14.74 -5.08
N TYR A 228 15.87 14.02 -5.29
CA TYR A 228 16.63 14.06 -6.54
C TYR A 228 16.30 12.93 -7.53
N LEU A 229 15.59 11.87 -7.09
CA LEU A 229 15.09 10.81 -7.99
C LEU A 229 13.66 11.09 -8.49
N TRP A 230 12.86 11.90 -7.79
CA TRP A 230 11.52 12.35 -8.21
C TRP A 230 11.52 13.37 -9.36
N GLU A 231 12.65 14.03 -9.65
CA GLU A 231 12.76 14.99 -10.77
C GLU A 231 12.91 14.31 -12.15
N ARG A 232 12.87 12.98 -12.24
CA ARG A 232 12.92 12.20 -13.49
C ARG A 232 11.84 11.11 -13.58
N GLU A 233 11.53 10.72 -14.81
CA GLU A 233 10.50 9.78 -15.31
C GLU A 233 10.44 8.37 -14.68
N TRP A 234 11.25 8.08 -13.66
CA TRP A 234 11.10 6.88 -12.84
C TRP A 234 10.11 7.22 -11.72
N LEU A 235 8.81 7.19 -12.04
CA LEU A 235 7.77 7.55 -11.07
C LEU A 235 7.71 6.63 -9.85
N GLN A 236 8.44 5.52 -9.84
CA GLN A 236 8.38 4.52 -8.77
C GLN A 236 9.77 4.17 -8.21
N PRO A 237 9.97 4.27 -6.87
CA PRO A 237 11.18 3.80 -6.22
C PRO A 237 11.25 2.27 -6.26
N PHE A 238 12.46 1.73 -6.38
CA PHE A 238 12.71 0.30 -6.23
C PHE A 238 12.45 -0.18 -4.81
N TYR A 239 11.95 -1.41 -4.67
CA TYR A 239 11.70 -2.04 -3.37
C TYR A 239 12.04 -3.53 -3.40
N VAL A 240 12.32 -4.09 -2.21
CA VAL A 240 12.65 -5.51 -2.05
C VAL A 240 11.48 -6.40 -2.45
N ASP A 241 11.81 -7.54 -3.07
CA ASP A 241 10.94 -8.52 -3.69
C ASP A 241 10.29 -8.09 -5.03
N GLN A 242 10.64 -6.90 -5.54
CA GLN A 242 10.18 -6.44 -6.86
C GLN A 242 10.89 -7.23 -7.98
N TRP A 243 10.10 -7.72 -8.93
CA TRP A 243 10.62 -8.35 -10.16
C TRP A 243 10.92 -7.28 -11.21
N VAL A 244 12.10 -7.38 -11.81
CA VAL A 244 12.66 -6.42 -12.78
C VAL A 244 13.43 -7.17 -13.86
N ASP A 245 13.50 -6.62 -15.07
CA ASP A 245 14.42 -7.13 -16.09
C ASP A 245 15.78 -6.47 -15.90
N VAL A 246 16.84 -7.27 -15.86
CA VAL A 246 18.22 -6.79 -15.72
C VAL A 246 19.11 -7.40 -16.79
N LYS A 247 19.90 -6.55 -17.43
CA LYS A 247 20.96 -6.90 -18.37
C LYS A 247 22.17 -7.47 -17.63
N ASP A 248 22.49 -8.72 -17.88
CA ASP A 248 23.66 -9.38 -17.31
C ASP A 248 24.99 -8.88 -17.92
N THR A 249 26.12 -9.42 -17.45
CA THR A 249 27.45 -9.07 -17.97
C THR A 249 27.69 -9.52 -19.42
N THR A 250 26.81 -10.35 -19.98
CA THR A 250 26.86 -10.80 -21.37
C THR A 250 25.90 -10.03 -22.27
N GLU A 251 25.35 -8.92 -21.77
CA GLU A 251 24.42 -8.04 -22.46
C GLU A 251 23.05 -8.68 -22.77
N ASN A 252 22.70 -9.77 -22.07
CA ASN A 252 21.40 -10.43 -22.17
C ASN A 252 20.46 -9.91 -21.08
N TRP A 253 19.23 -9.54 -21.45
CA TRP A 253 18.19 -9.23 -20.47
C TRP A 253 17.75 -10.53 -19.80
N LEU A 254 17.75 -10.55 -18.48
CA LEU A 254 17.28 -11.65 -17.64
C LEU A 254 16.31 -11.13 -16.58
N GLU A 255 15.27 -11.89 -16.28
CA GLU A 255 14.35 -11.59 -15.20
C GLU A 255 15.06 -11.78 -13.84
N ALA A 256 14.97 -10.78 -12.96
CA ALA A 256 15.61 -10.78 -11.65
C ALA A 256 14.69 -10.21 -10.57
N GLN A 257 14.91 -10.60 -9.32
CA GLN A 257 14.22 -10.07 -8.15
C GLN A 257 15.15 -9.18 -7.34
N ILE A 258 14.68 -8.01 -6.91
CA ILE A 258 15.42 -7.13 -6.00
C ILE A 258 15.40 -7.75 -4.61
N ILE A 259 16.55 -8.20 -4.10
CA ILE A 259 16.66 -8.85 -2.79
C ILE A 259 17.04 -7.86 -1.68
N ASP A 260 17.69 -6.75 -2.03
CA ASP A 260 18.04 -5.68 -1.08
C ASP A 260 18.16 -4.32 -1.77
N VAL A 261 18.01 -3.24 -1.00
CA VAL A 261 18.12 -1.85 -1.49
C VAL A 261 18.92 -1.03 -0.49
N ASP A 262 20.06 -0.49 -0.93
CA ASP A 262 20.94 0.38 -0.14
C ASP A 262 21.17 1.73 -0.86
N GLY A 263 20.25 2.66 -0.67
CA GLY A 263 20.32 4.01 -1.24
C GLY A 263 20.18 4.00 -2.76
N GLU A 264 21.30 4.21 -3.46
CA GLU A 264 21.38 4.16 -4.93
C GLU A 264 21.84 2.78 -5.43
N HIS A 265 22.11 1.82 -4.55
CA HIS A 265 22.48 0.47 -4.94
C HIS A 265 21.31 -0.49 -4.75
N VAL A 266 21.13 -1.41 -5.68
CA VAL A 266 20.13 -2.49 -5.59
C VAL A 266 20.82 -3.83 -5.72
N ALA A 267 20.56 -4.73 -4.78
CA ALA A 267 20.99 -6.11 -4.87
C ALA A 267 19.92 -6.89 -5.63
N ILE A 268 20.34 -7.65 -6.63
CA ILE A 268 19.44 -8.42 -7.49
C ILE A 268 19.78 -9.91 -7.44
N HIS A 269 18.77 -10.75 -7.61
CA HIS A 269 18.88 -12.19 -7.75
C HIS A 269 18.23 -12.62 -9.07
N TYR A 270 19.01 -13.21 -9.97
CA TYR A 270 18.52 -13.66 -11.27
C TYR A 270 17.65 -14.92 -11.14
N LYS A 271 16.49 -14.94 -11.83
CA LYS A 271 15.52 -16.03 -11.79
C LYS A 271 16.14 -17.37 -12.23
N GLY A 272 16.08 -18.37 -11.37
CA GLY A 272 16.58 -19.72 -11.68
C GLY A 272 18.11 -19.86 -11.60
N TRP A 273 18.83 -18.80 -11.23
CA TRP A 273 20.27 -18.82 -11.04
C TRP A 273 20.63 -19.06 -9.58
N LYS A 274 21.87 -19.51 -9.33
CA LYS A 274 22.40 -19.68 -7.97
C LYS A 274 22.75 -18.32 -7.37
N THR A 275 22.62 -18.18 -6.05
CA THR A 275 22.92 -16.93 -5.31
C THR A 275 24.34 -16.38 -5.49
N LYS A 276 25.30 -17.18 -5.99
CA LYS A 276 26.64 -16.70 -6.36
C LYS A 276 26.65 -15.74 -7.56
N TYR A 277 25.55 -15.67 -8.31
CA TYR A 277 25.34 -14.76 -9.43
C TYR A 277 24.58 -13.49 -9.00
N ASP A 278 24.25 -13.37 -7.72
CA ASP A 278 23.64 -12.17 -7.19
C ASP A 278 24.67 -11.04 -7.27
N GLU A 279 24.22 -9.86 -7.69
CA GLU A 279 25.08 -8.70 -7.82
C GLU A 279 24.40 -7.45 -7.27
N TRP A 280 25.24 -6.48 -6.92
CA TRP A 280 24.80 -5.14 -6.56
C TRP A 280 24.99 -4.23 -7.78
N LEU A 281 23.91 -3.59 -8.21
CA LEU A 281 23.91 -2.60 -9.28
C LEU A 281 23.97 -1.20 -8.68
N ASP A 282 24.89 -0.37 -9.16
CA ASP A 282 24.94 1.05 -8.82
C ASP A 282 24.03 1.87 -9.75
N LEU A 283 22.93 2.38 -9.22
CA LEU A 283 21.97 3.24 -9.92
C LEU A 283 22.33 4.73 -9.78
N SER A 284 23.55 5.07 -9.40
CA SER A 284 24.03 6.44 -9.45
C SER A 284 24.13 6.92 -10.90
N ARG A 285 23.82 8.21 -11.13
CA ARG A 285 23.80 8.76 -12.48
C ARG A 285 25.20 8.74 -13.10
N GLY A 286 25.35 8.02 -14.21
CA GLY A 286 26.62 7.87 -14.92
C GLY A 286 27.38 6.59 -14.55
N SER A 287 26.84 5.79 -13.62
CA SER A 287 27.25 4.40 -13.43
C SER A 287 27.00 3.59 -14.71
N PRO A 288 27.88 2.64 -15.08
CA PRO A 288 27.60 1.71 -16.17
C PRO A 288 26.38 0.80 -15.89
N ASP A 289 26.02 0.58 -14.63
CA ASP A 289 24.87 -0.24 -14.26
C ASP A 289 23.53 0.50 -14.41
N TRP A 290 23.56 1.82 -14.60
CA TRP A 290 22.36 2.65 -14.73
C TRP A 290 21.43 2.19 -15.85
N ASP A 291 21.98 1.72 -16.97
CA ASP A 291 21.22 1.23 -18.12
C ASP A 291 21.02 -0.30 -18.11
N ARG A 292 21.53 -1.00 -17.08
CA ARG A 292 21.38 -2.46 -16.95
C ARG A 292 20.05 -2.85 -16.36
N ILE A 293 19.36 -2.00 -15.60
CA ILE A 293 18.01 -2.31 -15.10
C ILE A 293 16.97 -1.71 -16.03
N ALA A 294 16.01 -2.54 -16.44
CA ALA A 294 14.93 -2.09 -17.30
C ALA A 294 14.04 -1.11 -16.53
N ARG A 295 13.53 -0.11 -17.24
CA ARG A 295 12.52 0.76 -16.66
C ARG A 295 11.29 -0.09 -16.31
N PRO A 296 10.55 0.20 -15.22
CA PRO A 296 9.36 -0.57 -14.82
C PRO A 296 8.30 -0.74 -15.92
N LEU A 297 8.34 0.07 -16.97
CA LEU A 297 7.43 0.02 -18.13
C LEU A 297 8.04 -0.66 -19.36
N SER A 298 9.35 -0.92 -19.35
CA SER A 298 10.06 -1.60 -20.43
C SER A 298 10.23 -3.07 -20.04
N ARG A 299 9.25 -3.89 -20.41
CA ARG A 299 9.38 -5.35 -20.28
C ARG A 299 10.14 -5.85 -21.50
N PHE A 300 11.31 -6.43 -21.28
CA PHE A 300 12.15 -7.02 -22.33
C PHE A 300 11.92 -8.51 -22.51
N HIS A 301 11.38 -9.17 -21.49
CA HIS A 301 10.85 -10.53 -21.65
C HIS A 301 9.41 -10.48 -22.13
N ASP A 302 9.09 -11.37 -23.08
CA ASP A 302 7.73 -11.71 -23.45
C ASP A 302 7.07 -12.45 -22.28
N HIS A 303 6.70 -11.69 -21.24
CA HIS A 303 5.82 -12.23 -20.22
C HIS A 303 4.49 -12.58 -20.91
N PRO A 304 3.85 -13.70 -20.54
CA PRO A 304 2.51 -13.97 -21.02
C PRO A 304 1.64 -12.75 -20.72
N GLU A 305 0.78 -12.40 -21.68
CA GLU A 305 -0.14 -11.27 -21.48
C GLU A 305 -0.85 -11.47 -20.13
N PRO A 306 -0.89 -10.42 -19.28
CA PRO A 306 -1.62 -10.52 -18.03
C PRO A 306 -3.04 -10.97 -18.35
N HIS A 307 -3.59 -11.84 -17.50
CA HIS A 307 -4.94 -12.37 -17.69
C HIS A 307 -5.92 -11.24 -18.07
N PRO A 308 -6.87 -11.42 -19.03
CA PRO A 308 -7.69 -10.31 -19.53
C PRO A 308 -8.44 -9.52 -18.43
N ARG A 309 -8.68 -10.16 -17.29
CA ARG A 309 -9.34 -9.60 -16.09
C ARG A 309 -8.36 -9.23 -14.97
N HIS A 310 -7.08 -9.08 -15.27
CA HIS A 310 -6.04 -8.89 -14.27
C HIS A 310 -6.25 -7.62 -13.44
N LYS A 311 -6.77 -6.54 -14.03
CA LYS A 311 -7.16 -5.33 -13.29
C LYS A 311 -8.27 -5.60 -12.27
N GLU A 312 -9.37 -6.23 -12.70
CA GLU A 312 -10.48 -6.60 -11.80
C GLU A 312 -10.02 -7.55 -10.70
N PHE A 313 -9.12 -8.47 -11.04
CA PHE A 313 -8.54 -9.42 -10.11
C PHE A 313 -7.59 -8.74 -9.10
N ALA A 314 -6.79 -7.77 -9.54
CA ALA A 314 -5.96 -6.97 -8.65
C ALA A 314 -6.81 -6.09 -7.72
N ASP A 315 -7.85 -5.44 -8.25
CA ASP A 315 -8.81 -4.68 -7.45
C ASP A 315 -9.54 -5.60 -6.45
N TRP A 316 -9.89 -6.83 -6.86
CA TRP A 316 -10.48 -7.83 -5.98
C TRP A 316 -9.52 -8.33 -4.90
N LEU A 317 -8.26 -8.61 -5.22
CA LEU A 317 -7.26 -8.97 -4.22
C LEU A 317 -7.01 -7.83 -3.23
N GLN A 318 -7.06 -6.58 -3.70
CA GLN A 318 -6.89 -5.40 -2.85
C GLN A 318 -8.10 -5.19 -1.92
N THR A 319 -9.32 -5.36 -2.42
CA THR A 319 -10.55 -5.14 -1.65
C THR A 319 -10.92 -6.35 -0.80
N GLY A 320 -10.93 -7.56 -1.38
CA GLY A 320 -11.33 -8.81 -0.73
C GLY A 320 -10.49 -9.17 0.48
N PHE A 321 -9.17 -8.89 0.45
CA PHE A 321 -8.30 -9.16 1.59
C PHE A 321 -8.57 -8.21 2.77
N MET A 322 -9.00 -6.96 2.50
CA MET A 322 -9.39 -6.03 3.57
C MET A 322 -10.62 -6.51 4.33
N TYR A 323 -11.49 -7.31 3.70
CA TYR A 323 -12.75 -7.77 4.28
C TYR A 323 -12.67 -9.19 4.91
N LYS A 324 -11.47 -9.72 5.15
CA LYS A 324 -11.24 -11.01 5.87
C LYS A 324 -11.98 -12.22 5.28
N PHE A 325 -12.26 -12.22 3.98
CA PHE A 325 -12.75 -13.44 3.35
C PHE A 325 -11.63 -14.49 3.30
N THR A 326 -12.05 -15.74 3.48
CA THR A 326 -11.27 -16.98 3.38
C THR A 326 -10.06 -16.89 2.46
N GLU A 327 -8.91 -17.47 2.87
CA GLU A 327 -7.67 -17.55 2.08
C GLU A 327 -7.97 -17.88 0.61
N PRO A 328 -7.95 -16.88 -0.29
CA PRO A 328 -8.44 -17.10 -1.62
C PRO A 328 -7.50 -18.02 -2.39
N VAL A 329 -8.07 -19.02 -3.06
CA VAL A 329 -7.33 -19.89 -3.97
C VAL A 329 -7.21 -19.18 -5.32
N ILE A 330 -5.97 -19.08 -5.79
CA ILE A 330 -5.59 -18.42 -7.03
C ILE A 330 -4.65 -19.33 -7.82
N MET A 331 -4.46 -19.03 -9.11
CA MET A 331 -3.41 -19.66 -9.91
C MET A 331 -2.17 -18.78 -9.86
N VAL A 332 -1.02 -19.38 -9.60
CA VAL A 332 0.27 -18.69 -9.61
C VAL A 332 1.19 -19.36 -10.61
N HIS A 333 1.83 -18.57 -11.45
CA HIS A 333 2.88 -19.01 -12.36
C HIS A 333 4.18 -19.15 -11.56
N ASP A 334 4.62 -20.39 -11.31
CA ASP A 334 5.80 -20.66 -10.51
C ASP A 334 7.11 -20.33 -11.24
N THR A 335 8.24 -20.64 -10.60
CA THR A 335 9.57 -20.46 -11.19
C THR A 335 9.90 -21.45 -12.30
N THR A 336 9.11 -22.53 -12.45
CA THR A 336 9.23 -23.52 -13.53
C THR A 336 8.32 -23.23 -14.72
N GLU A 337 7.69 -22.05 -14.72
CA GLU A 337 6.76 -21.58 -15.75
C GLU A 337 5.50 -22.44 -15.87
N LYS A 338 5.03 -22.95 -14.74
CA LYS A 338 3.79 -23.71 -14.63
C LYS A 338 2.80 -22.99 -13.75
N TRP A 339 1.55 -22.96 -14.20
CA TRP A 339 0.43 -22.53 -13.39
C TRP A 339 0.12 -23.58 -12.33
N VAL A 340 0.22 -23.18 -11.07
CA VAL A 340 -0.05 -24.02 -9.90
C VAL A 340 -1.06 -23.35 -8.99
N GLU A 341 -1.88 -24.15 -8.30
CA GLU A 341 -2.83 -23.62 -7.32
C GLU A 341 -2.09 -23.16 -6.05
N ALA A 342 -2.47 -21.99 -5.56
CA ALA A 342 -1.92 -21.40 -4.36
C ALA A 342 -3.00 -20.66 -3.57
N SER A 343 -2.83 -20.58 -2.25
CA SER A 343 -3.66 -19.73 -1.39
C SER A 343 -2.95 -18.43 -1.07
N VAL A 344 -3.69 -17.32 -1.05
CA VAL A 344 -3.14 -16.06 -0.52
C VAL A 344 -3.25 -16.06 1.01
N ILE A 345 -2.11 -16.06 1.69
CA ILE A 345 -1.99 -16.15 3.16
C ILE A 345 -1.62 -14.81 3.81
N GLY A 346 -1.31 -13.79 3.01
CA GLY A 346 -0.94 -12.48 3.53
C GLY A 346 -1.05 -11.38 2.48
N TYR A 347 -1.15 -10.15 2.97
CA TYR A 347 -1.23 -8.96 2.15
C TYR A 347 -0.41 -7.86 2.81
N ARG A 348 0.33 -7.09 2.01
CA ARG A 348 1.06 -5.91 2.50
C ARG A 348 1.05 -4.82 1.45
N THR A 349 0.98 -3.57 1.91
CA THR A 349 1.16 -2.39 1.06
C THR A 349 2.32 -1.58 1.61
N TRP A 350 3.25 -1.21 0.74
CA TRP A 350 4.36 -0.32 1.09
C TRP A 350 4.10 1.12 0.63
N TYR A 351 3.36 1.24 -0.48
CA TYR A 351 2.94 2.50 -1.09
C TYR A 351 1.53 2.32 -1.67
N PRO A 352 0.80 3.43 -1.95
CA PRO A 352 -0.55 3.36 -2.50
C PRO A 352 -0.69 2.51 -3.77
N ASN A 353 0.42 2.34 -4.52
CA ASN A 353 0.46 1.62 -5.79
C ASN A 353 1.36 0.36 -5.74
N CYS A 354 1.83 -0.05 -4.56
CA CYS A 354 2.70 -1.22 -4.39
C CYS A 354 2.07 -2.14 -3.35
N ALA A 355 1.14 -2.98 -3.83
CA ALA A 355 0.52 -4.02 -3.03
C ALA A 355 1.13 -5.37 -3.40
N GLN A 356 1.48 -6.16 -2.38
CA GLN A 356 1.99 -7.51 -2.55
C GLN A 356 1.11 -8.49 -1.78
N VAL A 357 0.91 -9.64 -2.38
CA VAL A 357 0.25 -10.79 -1.78
C VAL A 357 1.28 -11.84 -1.44
N ARG A 358 1.17 -12.45 -0.27
CA ARG A 358 1.96 -13.62 0.10
C ARG A 358 1.19 -14.86 -0.31
N VAL A 359 1.79 -15.67 -1.17
CA VAL A 359 1.17 -16.89 -1.68
C VAL A 359 1.80 -18.12 -1.04
N THR A 360 1.01 -19.16 -0.79
CA THR A 360 1.47 -20.49 -0.39
C THR A 360 1.01 -21.52 -1.42
N TYR A 361 1.94 -22.28 -1.97
CA TYR A 361 1.69 -23.23 -3.04
C TYR A 361 1.09 -24.53 -2.49
N HIS A 362 -0.02 -25.00 -3.06
CA HIS A 362 -0.71 -26.19 -2.57
C HIS A 362 0.13 -27.45 -2.75
N GLY A 363 0.41 -28.16 -1.66
CA GLY A 363 1.23 -29.37 -1.66
C GLY A 363 2.75 -29.12 -1.60
N TRP A 364 3.18 -27.87 -1.50
CA TRP A 364 4.59 -27.50 -1.38
C TRP A 364 4.94 -27.12 0.06
N ASP A 365 6.23 -27.12 0.38
CA ASP A 365 6.71 -26.69 1.70
C ASP A 365 6.61 -25.15 1.84
N LYS A 366 6.34 -24.66 3.06
CA LYS A 366 6.20 -23.21 3.37
C LYS A 366 7.45 -22.39 3.05
N LYS A 367 8.61 -23.01 2.88
CA LYS A 367 9.83 -22.33 2.42
C LYS A 367 9.71 -21.78 0.99
N TYR A 368 8.74 -22.27 0.21
CA TYR A 368 8.42 -21.78 -1.13
C TYR A 368 7.38 -20.67 -1.12
N ASP A 369 6.85 -20.28 0.06
CA ASP A 369 5.97 -19.12 0.14
C ASP A 369 6.74 -17.87 -0.30
N GLU A 370 6.13 -17.08 -1.18
CA GLU A 370 6.74 -15.86 -1.69
C GLU A 370 5.77 -14.68 -1.69
N TRP A 371 6.33 -13.48 -1.71
CA TRP A 371 5.57 -12.24 -1.89
C TRP A 371 5.59 -11.87 -3.37
N ILE A 372 4.40 -11.74 -3.97
CA ILE A 372 4.22 -11.41 -5.38
C ILE A 372 3.47 -10.09 -5.47
N ASP A 373 3.91 -9.20 -6.37
CA ASP A 373 3.17 -7.98 -6.69
C ASP A 373 1.77 -8.34 -7.20
N ILE A 374 0.74 -7.68 -6.70
CA ILE A 374 -0.64 -7.87 -7.13
C ILE A 374 -0.81 -7.65 -8.64
N THR A 375 0.04 -6.78 -9.21
CA THR A 375 0.09 -6.45 -10.63
C THR A 375 0.98 -7.39 -11.45
N SER A 376 1.58 -8.41 -10.80
CA SER A 376 2.39 -9.40 -11.48
C SER A 376 1.51 -10.23 -12.43
N TYR A 377 2.04 -10.48 -13.63
CA TYR A 377 1.44 -11.40 -14.59
C TYR A 377 1.44 -12.85 -14.07
N ARG A 378 2.22 -13.15 -13.03
CA ARG A 378 2.29 -14.46 -12.40
C ARG A 378 1.04 -14.82 -11.62
N LEU A 379 0.11 -13.90 -11.42
CA LEU A 379 -1.13 -14.16 -10.72
C LEU A 379 -2.29 -14.23 -11.72
N ALA A 380 -3.13 -15.23 -11.58
CA ALA A 380 -4.38 -15.34 -12.31
C ALA A 380 -5.50 -15.82 -11.37
N PRO A 381 -6.75 -15.41 -11.62
CA PRO A 381 -7.89 -15.99 -10.93
C PRO A 381 -7.97 -17.49 -11.22
N GLN A 382 -8.42 -18.28 -10.25
CA GLN A 382 -8.72 -19.70 -10.50
C GLN A 382 -9.76 -19.81 -11.63
N PRO A 383 -9.62 -20.72 -12.60
CA PRO A 383 -10.57 -20.81 -13.73
C PRO A 383 -12.04 -21.05 -13.30
N ALA A 384 -12.26 -21.53 -12.07
CA ALA A 384 -13.59 -21.66 -11.46
C ALA A 384 -14.13 -20.34 -10.86
N PHE A 385 -13.44 -19.21 -11.00
CA PHE A 385 -13.93 -17.93 -10.49
C PHE A 385 -15.20 -17.52 -11.23
N PRO A 386 -16.35 -17.41 -10.53
CA PRO A 386 -17.48 -16.73 -11.12
C PRO A 386 -17.10 -15.26 -11.35
N PRO A 387 -17.72 -14.57 -12.33
CA PRO A 387 -17.45 -13.17 -12.59
C PRO A 387 -17.52 -12.32 -11.31
N ALA A 388 -16.67 -11.28 -11.20
CA ALA A 388 -16.63 -10.41 -10.02
C ALA A 388 -18.03 -9.88 -9.62
N GLU A 389 -18.89 -9.61 -10.60
CA GLU A 389 -20.29 -9.22 -10.40
C GLU A 389 -21.08 -10.25 -9.56
N THR A 390 -20.82 -11.54 -9.76
CA THR A 390 -21.47 -12.62 -9.03
C THR A 390 -20.99 -12.69 -7.57
N LEU A 391 -19.73 -12.38 -7.30
CA LEU A 391 -19.19 -12.39 -5.93
C LEU A 391 -19.71 -11.23 -5.08
N PHE A 392 -19.79 -10.02 -5.65
CA PHE A 392 -20.40 -8.88 -4.96
C PHE A 392 -21.90 -9.10 -4.73
N ALA A 393 -22.60 -9.71 -5.70
CA ALA A 393 -24.01 -10.07 -5.54
C ALA A 393 -24.23 -11.14 -4.46
N GLN A 394 -23.36 -12.15 -4.38
CA GLN A 394 -23.42 -13.18 -3.33
C GLN A 394 -23.13 -12.61 -1.94
N ALA A 395 -22.14 -11.72 -1.79
CA ALA A 395 -21.85 -11.06 -0.51
C ALA A 395 -23.00 -10.16 -0.05
N ALA A 396 -23.60 -9.39 -0.97
CA ALA A 396 -24.77 -8.56 -0.67
C ALA A 396 -26.02 -9.42 -0.34
N ALA A 397 -26.22 -10.53 -1.05
CA ALA A 397 -27.31 -11.47 -0.76
C ALA A 397 -27.14 -12.16 0.60
N ALA A 398 -25.91 -12.51 0.99
CA ALA A 398 -25.61 -13.08 2.31
C ALA A 398 -25.88 -12.07 3.44
N GLN A 399 -25.50 -10.80 3.27
CA GLN A 399 -25.81 -9.73 4.24
C GLN A 399 -27.33 -9.51 4.39
N LEU A 400 -28.06 -9.47 3.28
CA LEU A 400 -29.53 -9.38 3.31
C LEU A 400 -30.20 -10.60 3.97
N ALA A 401 -29.64 -11.79 3.79
CA ALA A 401 -30.14 -13.01 4.42
C ALA A 401 -29.89 -13.04 5.94
N GLU A 402 -28.76 -12.51 6.42
CA GLU A 402 -28.51 -12.35 7.86
C GLU A 402 -29.44 -11.32 8.50
N GLU A 403 -29.70 -10.18 7.85
CA GLU A 403 -30.64 -9.18 8.35
C GLU A 403 -32.09 -9.72 8.39
N ALA A 404 -32.51 -10.50 7.39
CA ALA A 404 -33.84 -11.11 7.37
C ALA A 404 -34.05 -12.21 8.44
N ALA A 405 -32.97 -12.78 8.99
CA ALA A 405 -33.05 -13.82 10.00
C ALA A 405 -33.21 -13.28 11.44
N ASP A 406 -32.86 -12.01 11.70
CA ASP A 406 -32.92 -11.40 13.04
C ASP A 406 -34.31 -10.84 13.39
N ASP A 407 -35.14 -10.51 12.40
CA ASP A 407 -36.48 -9.92 12.61
C ASP A 407 -37.61 -10.96 12.84
N GLY A 408 -37.28 -12.26 12.88
CA GLY A 408 -38.27 -13.35 12.88
C GLY A 408 -38.69 -13.93 14.24
N ALA A 409 -38.13 -13.47 15.37
CA ALA A 409 -38.32 -14.11 16.68
C ALA A 409 -39.16 -13.28 17.67
N VAL A 410 -40.40 -12.94 17.30
CA VAL A 410 -41.46 -12.66 18.27
C VAL A 410 -42.59 -13.63 18.01
N ALA A 411 -42.60 -14.71 18.78
CA ALA A 411 -43.61 -15.75 18.76
C ALA A 411 -44.97 -15.19 19.18
N GLU A 412 -45.95 -15.27 18.28
CA GLU A 412 -47.36 -15.23 18.64
C GLU A 412 -47.87 -16.68 18.72
N GLU A 413 -48.13 -17.10 19.95
CA GLU A 413 -48.72 -18.38 20.32
C GLU A 413 -50.25 -18.23 20.22
N ALA A 414 -50.89 -18.89 19.23
CA ALA A 414 -52.35 -18.99 19.16
C ALA A 414 -52.82 -20.28 18.47
N ASP A 415 -53.26 -21.21 19.32
CA ASP A 415 -54.40 -22.11 19.24
C ASP A 415 -54.82 -22.81 17.93
N ALA A 416 -54.62 -24.13 17.99
CA ALA A 416 -55.43 -25.26 17.53
C ALA A 416 -56.80 -25.03 16.85
N ALA A 417 -56.96 -25.63 15.67
CA ALA A 417 -58.15 -26.42 15.30
C ALA A 417 -57.83 -27.41 14.14
N PRO A 418 -58.45 -28.61 14.10
CA PRO A 418 -58.17 -29.61 13.08
C PRO A 418 -59.17 -29.54 11.91
N SER A 419 -58.68 -29.69 10.68
CA SER A 419 -59.51 -29.88 9.49
C SER A 419 -59.00 -31.06 8.66
N THR A 420 -59.84 -32.07 8.59
CA THR A 420 -59.78 -33.25 7.73
C THR A 420 -59.95 -32.87 6.26
N GLY A 421 -59.15 -33.43 5.36
CA GLY A 421 -59.38 -33.19 3.92
C GLY A 421 -58.38 -33.81 2.96
N ASP A 422 -58.66 -35.08 2.64
CA ASP A 422 -58.70 -35.57 1.27
C ASP A 422 -57.41 -36.00 0.53
N THR A 423 -57.61 -37.16 -0.09
CA THR A 423 -56.76 -38.05 -0.85
C THR A 423 -56.46 -37.54 -2.26
N GLY A 424 -55.17 -37.50 -2.63
CA GLY A 424 -54.74 -37.21 -4.00
C GLY A 424 -53.44 -37.93 -4.35
N ALA A 425 -53.57 -39.12 -4.92
CA ALA A 425 -52.46 -39.93 -5.44
C ALA A 425 -51.82 -39.30 -6.68
N PRO A 426 -50.48 -39.34 -6.85
CA PRO A 426 -49.86 -39.15 -8.14
C PRO A 426 -49.36 -40.47 -8.74
N SER A 427 -50.02 -40.81 -9.84
CA SER A 427 -49.52 -41.46 -11.06
C SER A 427 -48.03 -41.89 -11.08
N ARG A 428 -47.84 -43.22 -11.10
CA ARG A 428 -46.60 -43.89 -11.52
C ARG A 428 -46.35 -43.62 -13.00
N ARG A 429 -45.38 -42.75 -13.33
CA ARG A 429 -44.74 -42.73 -14.65
C ARG A 429 -43.50 -43.60 -14.67
N SER A 430 -43.53 -44.53 -15.61
CA SER A 430 -42.50 -45.46 -16.06
C SER A 430 -41.13 -44.80 -16.28
N ALA A 431 -40.13 -45.21 -15.51
CA ALA A 431 -38.71 -45.04 -15.83
C ALA A 431 -38.20 -46.33 -16.51
N ARG A 432 -37.91 -46.22 -17.80
CA ARG A 432 -37.23 -47.24 -18.63
C ARG A 432 -36.39 -46.46 -19.63
N SER A 433 -35.12 -46.86 -19.79
CA SER A 433 -33.95 -46.18 -20.40
C SER A 433 -33.30 -45.16 -19.45
N ASP A 434 -32.04 -45.25 -19.03
CA ASP A 434 -30.82 -45.63 -19.76
C ASP A 434 -29.86 -46.44 -18.89
N SER A 435 -29.51 -47.65 -19.33
CA SER A 435 -28.46 -48.48 -18.72
C SER A 435 -27.16 -48.46 -19.54
N ARG A 436 -27.05 -47.59 -20.55
CA ARG A 436 -25.88 -47.51 -21.44
C ARG A 436 -24.84 -46.47 -21.02
N SER A 437 -25.20 -45.46 -20.23
CA SER A 437 -24.26 -44.42 -19.79
C SER A 437 -23.35 -44.88 -18.64
N ALA A 438 -23.84 -45.76 -17.76
CA ALA A 438 -23.07 -46.21 -16.59
C ALA A 438 -21.84 -47.04 -16.95
N GLU A 439 -21.87 -47.80 -18.05
CA GLU A 439 -20.70 -48.57 -18.52
C GLU A 439 -19.67 -47.68 -19.25
N GLU A 440 -20.11 -46.63 -19.93
CA GLU A 440 -19.21 -45.65 -20.57
C GLU A 440 -18.49 -44.80 -19.51
N ASP A 441 -19.21 -44.41 -18.45
CA ASP A 441 -18.63 -43.67 -17.33
C ASP A 441 -17.61 -44.52 -16.54
N ASP A 442 -17.87 -45.82 -16.31
CA ASP A 442 -16.90 -46.72 -15.65
C ASP A 442 -15.64 -46.94 -16.51
N MET A 443 -15.80 -46.99 -17.84
CA MET A 443 -14.68 -47.16 -18.76
C MET A 443 -13.77 -45.91 -18.80
N LEU A 444 -14.36 -44.71 -18.73
CA LEU A 444 -13.63 -43.44 -18.64
C LEU A 444 -12.88 -43.30 -17.30
N LEU A 445 -13.51 -43.71 -16.20
CA LEU A 445 -12.88 -43.73 -14.88
C LEU A 445 -11.66 -44.66 -14.81
N ARG A 446 -11.73 -45.84 -15.45
CA ARG A 446 -10.59 -46.77 -15.53
C ARG A 446 -9.44 -46.22 -16.37
N ARG A 447 -9.75 -45.61 -17.52
CA ARG A 447 -8.74 -45.03 -18.41
C ARG A 447 -8.04 -43.83 -17.76
N TRP A 448 -8.77 -43.05 -16.98
CA TRP A 448 -8.22 -41.95 -16.19
C TRP A 448 -7.32 -42.47 -15.06
N ALA A 449 -7.73 -43.53 -14.34
CA ALA A 449 -6.94 -44.15 -13.28
C ALA A 449 -5.63 -44.82 -13.79
N GLU A 450 -5.61 -45.33 -15.02
CA GLU A 450 -4.40 -45.84 -15.66
C GLU A 450 -3.41 -44.72 -16.04
N GLY A 451 -3.91 -43.58 -16.52
CA GLY A 451 -3.08 -42.40 -16.83
C GLY A 451 -2.35 -41.84 -15.60
N ILE A 452 -2.99 -41.87 -14.43
CA ILE A 452 -2.36 -41.44 -13.17
C ILE A 452 -1.23 -42.40 -12.75
N ARG A 453 -1.37 -43.69 -13.01
CA ARG A 453 -0.34 -44.69 -12.68
C ARG A 453 0.93 -44.56 -13.52
N ASP A 454 0.82 -44.11 -14.76
CA ASP A 454 1.98 -43.85 -15.62
C ASP A 454 2.71 -42.54 -15.24
N MET A 455 1.99 -41.54 -14.72
CA MET A 455 2.61 -40.29 -14.23
C MET A 455 3.41 -40.45 -12.94
N GLN A 456 3.15 -41.50 -12.16
CA GLN A 456 3.90 -41.79 -10.92
C GLN A 456 5.15 -42.65 -11.15
N ARG A 457 5.45 -43.05 -12.39
CA ARG A 457 6.69 -43.79 -12.66
C ARG A 457 7.88 -42.81 -12.70
N PRO A 458 8.91 -43.01 -11.85
CA PRO A 458 10.12 -42.21 -11.94
C PRO A 458 10.79 -42.44 -13.31
N PRO A 459 11.38 -41.39 -13.92
CA PRO A 459 12.00 -41.51 -15.23
C PRO A 459 13.12 -42.56 -15.19
N GLN A 460 13.06 -43.54 -16.08
CA GLN A 460 14.13 -44.52 -16.23
C GLN A 460 15.41 -43.79 -16.64
N ARG A 461 16.43 -43.86 -15.77
CA ARG A 461 17.77 -43.36 -16.08
C ARG A 461 18.33 -44.16 -17.25
N THR A 462 18.42 -43.55 -18.41
CA THR A 462 19.23 -44.04 -19.52
C THR A 462 20.69 -43.99 -19.10
N GLY A 463 21.24 -45.14 -18.73
CA GLY A 463 22.66 -45.29 -18.41
C GLY A 463 23.48 -45.04 -19.67
N VAL A 464 24.16 -43.89 -19.73
CA VAL A 464 25.25 -43.67 -20.67
C VAL A 464 26.43 -44.50 -20.16
N ALA A 465 26.72 -45.59 -20.86
CA ALA A 465 27.91 -46.40 -20.64
C ALA A 465 29.15 -45.53 -20.95
N VAL A 466 29.94 -45.27 -19.92
CA VAL A 466 31.29 -44.71 -20.07
C VAL A 466 32.21 -45.90 -20.38
N ASN A 467 32.66 -45.98 -21.63
CA ASN A 467 33.74 -46.90 -22.01
C ASN A 467 35.05 -46.35 -21.47
N TYR A 468 35.76 -47.20 -20.72
CA TYR A 468 37.15 -47.02 -20.29
C TYR A 468 38.13 -47.30 -21.43
#